data_AF-A0AAW2S607-F1
#
_entry.id   AF-A0AAW2S607-F1
#
_cell.length_a   1.000
_cell.length_b   1.000
_cell.length_c   1.000
_cell.angle_alpha   90.00
_cell.angle_beta   90.00
_cell.angle_gamma   90.00
#
_symmetry.space_group_name_H-M   'P 1'
#
loop_
_entity.id
_entity.type
_entity.pdbx_description
1 polymer ?
#
loop_
_entity_poly.entity_id
_entity_poly.type
_entity_poly.pdbx_seq_one_letter_code
_entity_poly.pdbx_strand_id
1 'polypeptide(L)'
;MEFRFPQVAELLDVCWFEIRAKIGTNLLSPGTNYAAYLVFTCKSGFFGFDFIPAESQVSLLGHEAQKRTVCLDAEGVRTRRRMGLFYPHAPHDNEDEDTLMYDEDEDEDEYGMYVAPNIEFPRDTEFPRDTEFPKQRDDGWMEVELGEYFVKSGHDGELDISLMEVKGGNWKSGLIIQGIEIRPKNCK
;
A
#
# COMPACT_ATOMS: atom_id res chain seq x y z
N MET A 1 -6.58 11.53 -16.95
CA MET A 1 -6.23 11.60 -15.52
C MET A 1 -5.26 12.76 -15.38
N GLU A 2 -5.68 13.85 -14.75
CA GLU A 2 -4.79 14.98 -14.48
C GLU A 2 -4.15 14.77 -13.11
N PHE A 3 -2.83 14.84 -13.04
CA PHE A 3 -2.10 14.77 -11.78
C PHE A 3 -2.10 16.16 -11.14
N ARG A 4 -2.44 16.25 -9.84
CA ARG A 4 -2.33 17.51 -9.09
C ARG A 4 -0.88 17.97 -8.95
N PHE A 5 0.06 17.03 -8.97
CA PHE A 5 1.51 17.27 -8.91
C PHE A 5 2.17 16.88 -10.22
N PRO A 6 3.20 17.61 -10.68
CA PRO A 6 3.92 17.29 -11.91
C PRO A 6 4.74 16.00 -11.82
N GLN A 7 4.94 15.48 -10.62
CA GLN A 7 5.70 14.26 -10.33
C GLN A 7 4.91 13.38 -9.37
N VAL A 8 4.96 12.07 -9.61
CA VAL A 8 4.40 11.02 -8.75
C VAL A 8 5.47 9.94 -8.56
N ALA A 9 5.40 9.22 -7.46
CA ALA A 9 6.27 8.07 -7.22
C ALA A 9 5.58 6.79 -7.68
N GLU A 10 6.32 5.90 -8.33
CA GLU A 10 5.83 4.58 -8.75
C GLU A 10 6.65 3.49 -8.08
N LEU A 11 5.96 2.50 -7.51
CA LEU A 11 6.58 1.29 -7.00
C LEU A 11 6.67 0.27 -8.13
N LEU A 12 7.89 -0.05 -8.57
CA LEU A 12 8.14 -0.92 -9.73
C LEU A 12 8.11 -2.39 -9.35
N ASP A 13 9.16 -2.91 -8.71
CA ASP A 13 9.18 -4.30 -8.20
C ASP A 13 10.02 -4.32 -6.94
N VAL A 14 9.38 -4.53 -5.80
CA VAL A 14 10.06 -4.56 -4.50
C VAL A 14 9.51 -5.68 -3.62
N CYS A 15 10.30 -6.13 -2.65
CA CYS A 15 9.85 -7.05 -1.60
C CYS A 15 9.56 -6.34 -0.26
N TRP A 16 9.87 -5.04 -0.17
CA TRP A 16 9.66 -4.15 0.97
C TRP A 16 9.53 -2.69 0.52
N PHE A 17 8.69 -1.89 1.17
CA PHE A 17 8.67 -0.44 0.98
C PHE A 17 8.44 0.34 2.29
N GLU A 18 8.88 1.60 2.28
CA GLU A 18 8.66 2.55 3.36
C GLU A 18 8.43 3.95 2.77
N ILE A 19 7.40 4.64 3.26
CA ILE A 19 7.09 6.02 2.94
C ILE A 19 7.26 6.84 4.21
N ARG A 20 7.96 7.97 4.13
CA ARG A 20 8.09 8.92 5.24
C ARG A 20 7.77 10.34 4.80
N ALA A 21 7.15 11.11 5.68
CA ALA A 21 6.95 12.54 5.54
C ALA A 21 7.20 13.25 6.86
N LYS A 22 7.73 14.47 6.75
CA LYS A 22 8.00 15.37 7.87
C LYS A 22 7.42 16.73 7.58
N ILE A 23 6.71 17.31 8.53
CA ILE A 23 6.20 18.69 8.42
C ILE A 23 6.41 19.43 9.73
N GLY A 24 6.83 20.70 9.65
CA GLY A 24 6.88 21.58 10.81
C GLY A 24 5.47 21.92 11.30
N THR A 25 5.21 21.81 12.60
CA THR A 25 3.92 22.16 13.20
C THR A 25 3.61 23.64 13.09
N ASN A 26 4.63 24.48 12.90
CA ASN A 26 4.52 25.90 12.57
C ASN A 26 3.85 26.18 11.21
N LEU A 27 3.80 25.20 10.31
CA LEU A 27 3.07 25.30 9.04
C LEU A 27 1.59 24.92 9.19
N LEU A 28 1.18 24.46 10.37
CA LEU A 28 -0.17 24.06 10.70
C LEU A 28 -0.82 25.07 11.65
N SER A 29 -2.13 25.18 11.60
CA SER A 29 -2.87 26.07 12.48
C SER A 29 -2.90 25.49 13.90
N PRO A 30 -2.55 26.27 14.94
CA PRO A 30 -2.62 25.82 16.32
C PRO A 30 -4.07 25.59 16.77
N GLY A 31 -4.26 24.74 17.77
CA GLY A 31 -5.58 24.38 18.29
C GLY A 31 -6.43 23.53 17.35
N THR A 32 -5.81 22.92 16.34
CA THR A 32 -6.52 22.18 15.28
C THR A 32 -6.10 20.71 15.29
N ASN A 33 -7.09 19.80 15.20
CA ASN A 33 -6.82 18.40 14.92
C ASN A 33 -6.62 18.22 13.41
N TYR A 34 -5.56 17.52 13.02
CA TYR A 34 -5.23 17.20 11.64
C TYR A 34 -5.24 15.69 11.45
N ALA A 35 -5.56 15.25 10.25
CA ALA A 35 -5.37 13.89 9.80
C ALA A 35 -4.46 13.85 8.58
N ALA A 36 -3.59 12.84 8.54
CA ALA A 36 -2.71 12.56 7.41
C ALA A 36 -3.33 11.47 6.53
N TYR A 37 -3.27 11.67 5.23
CA TYR A 37 -3.81 10.73 4.24
C TYR A 37 -2.75 10.41 3.19
N LEU A 38 -2.57 9.12 2.89
CA LEU A 38 -1.85 8.72 1.68
C LEU A 38 -2.82 8.83 0.51
N VAL A 39 -2.42 9.51 -0.56
CA VAL A 39 -3.18 9.59 -1.81
C VAL A 39 -2.42 8.83 -2.90
N PHE A 40 -3.09 7.84 -3.49
CA PHE A 40 -2.46 6.90 -4.42
C PHE A 40 -3.46 6.33 -5.43
N THR A 41 -2.94 5.69 -6.47
CA THR A 41 -3.71 4.91 -7.42
C THR A 41 -2.89 3.67 -7.81
N CYS A 42 -3.49 2.75 -8.56
CA CYS A 42 -2.84 1.52 -8.98
C CYS A 42 -2.87 1.39 -10.51
N LYS A 43 -1.75 0.96 -11.10
CA LYS A 43 -1.71 0.60 -12.53
C LYS A 43 -2.49 -0.68 -12.80
N SER A 44 -2.83 -0.88 -14.08
CA SER A 44 -3.14 -2.21 -14.58
C SER A 44 -1.96 -3.14 -14.25
N GLY A 45 -2.24 -4.31 -13.69
CA GLY A 45 -1.20 -5.27 -13.26
C GLY A 45 -0.68 -5.06 -11.84
N PHE A 46 -1.30 -4.22 -11.01
CA PHE A 46 -0.98 -4.12 -9.58
C PHE A 46 -1.15 -5.45 -8.83
N PHE A 47 -0.11 -5.87 -8.10
CA PHE A 47 -0.06 -7.12 -7.33
C PHE A 47 0.78 -6.97 -6.05
N GLY A 48 0.67 -7.94 -5.15
CA GLY A 48 1.55 -8.07 -3.98
C GLY A 48 1.11 -7.34 -2.72
N PHE A 49 -0.10 -6.77 -2.71
CA PHE A 49 -0.70 -6.10 -1.55
C PHE A 49 -1.92 -6.83 -0.98
N ASP A 50 -2.35 -7.91 -1.64
CA ASP A 50 -3.48 -8.72 -1.18
C ASP A 50 -3.14 -9.34 0.19
N PHE A 51 -3.94 -9.03 1.21
CA PHE A 51 -3.82 -9.58 2.57
C PHE A 51 -2.57 -9.19 3.38
N ILE A 52 -1.82 -8.16 2.95
CA ILE A 52 -0.65 -7.67 3.68
C ILE A 52 -0.91 -6.25 4.19
N PRO A 53 -1.23 -6.09 5.48
CA PRO A 53 -1.34 -4.76 6.06
C PRO A 53 0.03 -4.08 6.15
N ALA A 54 0.03 -2.77 5.92
CA ALA A 54 1.10 -1.88 6.30
C ALA A 54 0.80 -1.26 7.68
N GLU A 55 1.84 -0.90 8.42
CA GLU A 55 1.72 -0.12 9.65
C GLU A 55 2.01 1.34 9.31
N SER A 56 1.08 2.23 9.64
CA SER A 56 1.33 3.66 9.64
C SER A 56 1.63 4.15 11.04
N GLN A 57 2.48 5.17 11.12
CA GLN A 57 2.83 5.83 12.36
C GLN A 57 2.74 7.34 12.17
N VAL A 58 2.17 8.02 13.16
CA VAL A 58 2.18 9.48 13.28
C VAL A 58 2.76 9.83 14.63
N SER A 59 3.82 10.64 14.66
CA SER A 59 4.49 11.00 15.89
C SER A 59 4.94 12.46 15.91
N LEU A 60 4.94 13.03 17.11
CA LEU A 60 5.61 14.29 17.38
C LEU A 60 6.84 14.04 18.23
N LEU A 61 7.83 14.90 18.05
CA LEU A 61 8.98 14.96 18.93
C LEU A 61 8.56 15.07 20.41
N GLY A 62 8.94 14.07 21.21
CA GLY A 62 8.66 14.02 22.66
C GLY A 62 7.30 13.43 23.07
N HIS A 63 6.48 12.97 22.12
CA HIS A 63 5.21 12.28 22.40
C HIS A 63 5.23 10.83 21.94
N GLU A 64 4.39 10.00 22.56
CA GLU A 64 4.14 8.64 22.09
C GLU A 64 3.54 8.66 20.69
N ALA A 65 4.01 7.76 19.84
CA ALA A 65 3.55 7.66 18.47
C ALA A 65 2.20 6.95 18.38
N GLN A 66 1.29 7.48 17.58
CA GLN A 66 0.09 6.75 17.18
C GLN A 66 0.44 5.77 16.07
N LYS A 67 0.03 4.51 16.22
CA LYS A 67 0.14 3.49 15.17
C LYS A 67 -1.24 3.13 14.63
N ARG A 68 -1.32 2.80 13.34
CA ARG A 68 -2.52 2.21 12.73
C ARG A 68 -2.13 1.11 11.74
N THR A 69 -3.04 0.15 11.58
CA THR A 69 -2.98 -0.85 10.52
C THR A 69 -3.71 -0.31 9.29
N VAL A 70 -3.06 -0.35 8.13
CA VAL A 70 -3.54 0.24 6.89
C VAL A 70 -3.47 -0.79 5.76
N CYS A 71 -4.56 -0.93 5.02
CA CYS A 71 -4.60 -1.70 3.77
C CYS A 71 -4.43 -0.76 2.58
N LEU A 72 -3.79 -1.26 1.52
CA LEU A 72 -3.64 -0.53 0.25
C LEU A 72 -4.48 -1.14 -0.89
N ASP A 73 -5.19 -2.24 -0.61
CA ASP A 73 -6.19 -2.83 -1.49
C ASP A 73 -7.60 -2.28 -1.16
N ALA A 74 -8.36 -1.89 -2.18
CA ALA A 74 -9.73 -1.41 -1.97
C ALA A 74 -10.68 -2.57 -1.65
N GLU A 75 -11.60 -2.38 -0.72
CA GLU A 75 -12.60 -3.40 -0.35
C GLU A 75 -13.41 -3.91 -1.56
N GLY A 76 -13.67 -3.05 -2.56
CA GLY A 76 -14.36 -3.44 -3.80
C GLY A 76 -13.55 -4.32 -4.75
N VAL A 77 -12.21 -4.31 -4.65
CA VAL A 77 -11.32 -5.24 -5.39
C VAL A 77 -11.42 -6.65 -4.79
N ARG A 78 -11.69 -6.76 -3.48
CA ARG A 78 -11.90 -8.02 -2.75
C ARG A 78 -13.13 -8.78 -3.26
N THR A 79 -14.18 -8.06 -3.69
CA THR A 79 -15.39 -8.69 -4.25
C THR A 79 -15.17 -9.23 -5.67
N ARG A 80 -14.27 -8.61 -6.44
CA ARG A 80 -13.96 -9.03 -7.83
C ARG A 80 -12.87 -10.11 -7.91
N ARG A 81 -11.91 -10.13 -6.98
CA ARG A 81 -10.88 -11.18 -6.86
C ARG A 81 -11.33 -12.38 -6.03
N ARG A 82 -12.59 -12.80 -6.18
CA ARG A 82 -13.04 -14.15 -5.82
C ARG A 82 -12.52 -15.22 -6.81
N MET A 83 -11.50 -14.89 -7.58
CA MET A 83 -11.04 -15.66 -8.73
C MET A 83 -9.52 -15.48 -8.91
N GLY A 84 -8.78 -16.54 -8.56
CA GLY A 84 -7.38 -16.77 -8.95
C GLY A 84 -6.32 -15.90 -8.28
N LEU A 85 -5.52 -16.48 -7.38
CA LEU A 85 -4.22 -15.93 -7.02
C LEU A 85 -3.29 -16.10 -8.25
N PHE A 86 -2.90 -14.99 -8.88
CA PHE A 86 -1.85 -14.98 -9.89
C PHE A 86 -0.54 -14.62 -9.21
N TYR A 87 0.31 -15.62 -8.94
CA TYR A 87 1.71 -15.40 -8.62
C TYR A 87 2.50 -15.41 -9.94
N PRO A 88 3.12 -14.29 -10.37
CA PRO A 88 4.18 -14.37 -11.37
C PRO A 88 5.38 -15.10 -10.76
N HIS A 89 5.84 -16.16 -11.42
CA HIS A 89 7.13 -16.78 -11.12
C HIS A 89 8.23 -15.70 -11.22
N ALA A 90 9.08 -15.59 -10.19
CA ALA A 90 10.27 -14.77 -10.26
C ALA A 90 11.15 -15.22 -11.44
N PRO A 91 11.82 -14.30 -12.15
CA PRO A 91 12.82 -14.68 -13.12
C PRO A 91 13.88 -15.52 -12.42
N HIS A 92 14.09 -16.74 -12.93
CA HIS A 92 15.19 -17.59 -12.53
C HIS A 92 16.49 -16.88 -12.89
N ASP A 93 17.22 -16.39 -11.88
CA ASP A 93 18.65 -16.11 -12.03
C ASP A 93 19.33 -17.46 -12.32
N ASN A 94 19.70 -17.66 -13.58
CA ASN A 94 20.43 -18.83 -14.05
C ASN A 94 21.92 -18.63 -13.81
N GLU A 95 22.49 -19.37 -12.87
CA GLU A 95 23.87 -19.85 -12.96
C GLU A 95 23.88 -21.31 -12.47
N ASP A 96 23.64 -22.25 -13.40
CA ASP A 96 24.52 -23.39 -13.67
C ASP A 96 23.84 -24.41 -14.59
N GLU A 97 24.58 -24.82 -15.63
CA GLU A 97 24.25 -25.77 -16.69
C GLU A 97 23.78 -27.13 -16.14
N ASP A 98 22.64 -27.64 -16.64
CA ASP A 98 22.71 -28.89 -17.39
C ASP A 98 21.52 -29.07 -18.34
N THR A 99 21.83 -29.69 -19.46
CA THR A 99 21.03 -29.78 -20.69
C THR A 99 19.93 -30.82 -20.58
N LEU A 100 18.69 -30.50 -20.95
CA LEU A 100 17.76 -31.48 -21.51
C LEU A 100 17.17 -30.94 -22.82
N MET A 101 17.37 -31.75 -23.85
CA MET A 101 17.14 -31.46 -25.26
C MET A 101 15.65 -31.25 -25.54
N TYR A 102 15.35 -30.26 -26.38
CA TYR A 102 14.02 -30.02 -26.94
C TYR A 102 13.68 -31.15 -27.93
N ASP A 103 12.60 -31.90 -27.68
CA ASP A 103 11.89 -32.60 -28.73
C ASP A 103 10.93 -31.59 -29.37
N GLU A 104 11.16 -31.29 -30.66
CA GLU A 104 10.24 -30.53 -31.51
C GLU A 104 9.01 -31.40 -31.81
N ASP A 105 7.92 -31.19 -31.07
CA ASP A 105 6.59 -31.48 -31.57
C ASP A 105 5.71 -30.24 -31.28
N GLU A 106 5.23 -29.63 -32.36
CA GLU A 106 4.33 -28.49 -32.41
C GLU A 106 3.01 -28.82 -31.69
N ASP A 107 2.68 -28.06 -30.64
CA ASP A 107 1.30 -27.68 -30.29
C ASP A 107 1.36 -26.29 -29.62
N GLU A 108 1.00 -25.26 -30.40
CA GLU A 108 0.97 -23.83 -30.04
C GLU A 108 -0.28 -23.48 -29.20
N ASP A 109 -0.47 -24.09 -28.04
CA ASP A 109 -1.52 -23.65 -27.10
C ASP A 109 -1.43 -24.39 -25.77
N GLU A 110 -1.03 -23.66 -24.71
CA GLU A 110 -1.68 -23.67 -23.38
C GLU A 110 -0.68 -23.11 -22.34
N TYR A 111 -0.74 -21.79 -22.10
CA TYR A 111 -0.20 -21.17 -20.89
C TYR A 111 -0.99 -21.71 -19.69
N GLY A 112 -0.63 -22.91 -19.24
CA GLY A 112 -1.32 -23.70 -18.24
C GLY A 112 -1.31 -23.04 -16.86
N MET A 113 -2.46 -22.53 -16.46
CA MET A 113 -2.78 -21.99 -15.14
C MET A 113 -2.89 -23.12 -14.12
N TYR A 114 -1.89 -23.28 -13.24
CA TYR A 114 -2.02 -24.20 -12.09
C TYR A 114 -3.05 -23.66 -11.10
N VAL A 115 -4.29 -24.13 -11.21
CA VAL A 115 -5.30 -23.96 -10.15
C VAL A 115 -5.01 -25.01 -9.10
N ALA A 116 -4.31 -24.65 -8.02
CA ALA A 116 -4.21 -25.54 -6.86
C ALA A 116 -5.63 -25.75 -6.30
N PRO A 117 -6.21 -26.97 -6.38
CA PRO A 117 -7.51 -27.19 -5.78
C PRO A 117 -7.29 -27.27 -4.28
N ASN A 118 -7.93 -26.37 -3.54
CA ASN A 118 -7.97 -26.31 -2.08
C ASN A 118 -6.78 -25.65 -1.36
N ILE A 119 -6.31 -24.49 -1.85
CA ILE A 119 -5.87 -23.49 -0.86
C ILE A 119 -7.14 -22.98 -0.20
N GLU A 120 -7.48 -23.53 0.96
CA GLU A 120 -8.39 -22.85 1.87
C GLU A 120 -7.75 -21.52 2.21
N PHE A 121 -8.13 -20.47 1.49
CA PHE A 121 -7.93 -19.11 1.95
C PHE A 121 -8.48 -19.07 3.36
N PRO A 122 -7.69 -18.68 4.39
CA PRO A 122 -8.24 -18.51 5.71
C PRO A 122 -9.43 -17.55 5.55
N ARG A 123 -10.64 -18.11 5.69
CA ARG A 123 -11.92 -17.42 5.49
C ARG A 123 -12.05 -16.21 6.40
N ASP A 124 -11.18 -16.14 7.40
CA ASP A 124 -11.12 -15.13 8.43
C ASP A 124 -9.66 -14.66 8.59
N THR A 125 -9.09 -13.97 7.59
CA THR A 125 -8.05 -12.99 7.96
C THR A 125 -8.78 -11.83 8.60
N GLU A 126 -9.13 -11.98 9.89
CA GLU A 126 -9.70 -10.89 10.69
C GLU A 126 -8.62 -9.81 10.79
N PHE A 127 -8.78 -8.78 9.97
CA PHE A 127 -8.03 -7.55 10.16
C PHE A 127 -8.44 -6.96 11.52
N PRO A 128 -7.50 -6.32 12.24
CA PRO A 128 -7.85 -5.53 13.41
C PRO A 128 -9.05 -4.62 13.11
N ARG A 129 -9.99 -4.50 14.04
CA ARG A 129 -11.24 -3.73 13.83
C ARG A 129 -11.00 -2.26 13.48
N ASP A 130 -9.83 -1.75 13.80
CA ASP A 130 -9.30 -0.42 13.56
C ASP A 130 -8.43 -0.32 12.29
N THR A 131 -8.48 -1.33 11.42
CA THR A 131 -7.79 -1.29 10.12
C THR A 131 -8.45 -0.28 9.19
N GLU A 132 -7.63 0.60 8.63
CA GLU A 132 -8.06 1.59 7.65
C GLU A 132 -7.96 1.03 6.23
N PHE A 133 -9.06 1.11 5.48
CA PHE A 133 -9.12 0.71 4.08
C PHE A 133 -9.18 1.95 3.18
N PRO A 134 -8.61 1.87 1.97
CA PRO A 134 -8.60 2.98 1.05
C PRO A 134 -9.99 3.22 0.49
N LYS A 135 -10.34 4.50 0.33
CA LYS A 135 -11.60 4.97 -0.22
C LYS A 135 -11.34 5.66 -1.54
N GLN A 136 -12.19 5.38 -2.52
CA GLN A 136 -12.13 6.06 -3.80
C GLN A 136 -12.67 7.49 -3.67
N ARG A 137 -11.95 8.43 -4.27
CA ARG A 137 -12.30 9.85 -4.38
C ARG A 137 -13.00 10.11 -5.71
N ASP A 138 -13.66 11.26 -5.82
CA ASP A 138 -14.36 11.69 -7.05
C ASP A 138 -13.41 11.93 -8.23
N ASP A 139 -12.13 12.20 -7.96
CA ASP A 139 -11.07 12.39 -8.95
C ASP A 139 -10.43 11.07 -9.44
N GLY A 140 -10.94 9.92 -8.97
CA GLY A 140 -10.46 8.59 -9.33
C GLY A 140 -9.21 8.12 -8.57
N TRP A 141 -8.65 8.95 -7.69
CA TRP A 141 -7.60 8.53 -6.76
C TRP A 141 -8.20 7.77 -5.57
N MET A 142 -7.36 7.00 -4.90
CA MET A 142 -7.67 6.40 -3.61
C MET A 142 -6.99 7.20 -2.50
N GLU A 143 -7.64 7.25 -1.34
CA GLU A 143 -7.04 7.79 -0.12
C GLU A 143 -7.27 6.87 1.08
N VAL A 144 -6.28 6.81 1.98
CA VAL A 144 -6.40 6.11 3.26
C VAL A 144 -5.81 6.93 4.39
N GLU A 145 -6.45 6.92 5.56
CA GLU A 145 -6.01 7.68 6.73
C GLU A 145 -4.82 6.97 7.40
N LEU A 146 -3.72 7.71 7.59
CA LEU A 146 -2.50 7.22 8.22
C LEU A 146 -2.48 7.48 9.74
N GLY A 147 -3.25 8.47 10.19
CA GLY A 147 -3.36 8.83 11.60
C GLY A 147 -3.86 10.26 11.80
N GLU A 148 -4.08 10.59 13.06
CA GLU A 148 -4.55 11.89 13.53
C GLU A 148 -3.56 12.51 14.52
N TYR A 149 -3.53 13.83 14.53
CA TYR A 149 -2.65 14.58 15.40
C TYR A 149 -3.21 15.98 15.71
N PHE A 150 -3.15 16.36 17.00
CA PHE A 150 -3.60 17.67 17.46
C PHE A 150 -2.46 18.68 17.65
N VAL A 151 -2.48 19.77 16.88
CA VAL A 151 -1.50 20.85 16.97
C VAL A 151 -1.79 21.72 18.19
N LYS A 152 -0.93 21.65 19.22
CA LYS A 152 -1.03 22.51 20.40
C LYS A 152 -0.48 23.91 20.12
N SER A 153 -1.12 24.93 20.69
CA SER A 153 -0.63 26.30 20.65
C SER A 153 0.72 26.44 21.37
N GLY A 154 1.66 27.17 20.77
CA GLY A 154 2.94 27.52 21.38
C GLY A 154 4.01 26.42 21.38
N HIS A 155 3.81 25.34 20.61
CA HIS A 155 4.82 24.29 20.46
C HIS A 155 5.32 24.23 19.01
N ASP A 156 6.59 24.58 18.81
CA ASP A 156 7.30 24.35 17.56
C ASP A 156 7.92 22.95 17.59
N GLY A 157 7.55 22.13 16.61
CA GLY A 157 7.94 20.73 16.54
C GLY A 157 7.81 20.19 15.12
N GLU A 158 8.22 18.95 14.94
CA GLU A 158 8.11 18.24 13.67
C GLU A 158 7.13 17.08 13.84
N LEU A 159 6.15 17.02 12.95
CA LEU A 159 5.26 15.87 12.79
C LEU A 159 5.91 14.91 11.81
N ASP A 160 6.25 13.72 12.29
CA ASP A 160 6.78 12.60 11.52
C ASP A 160 5.64 11.62 11.21
N ILE A 161 5.52 11.27 9.93
CA ILE A 161 4.52 10.36 9.41
C ILE A 161 5.25 9.26 8.65
N SER A 162 4.94 8.00 8.92
CA SER A 162 5.46 6.88 8.15
C SER A 162 4.37 5.88 7.79
N LEU A 163 4.61 5.15 6.70
CA LEU A 163 3.89 3.95 6.31
C LEU A 163 4.91 2.90 5.91
N MET A 164 4.91 1.77 6.61
CA MET A 164 5.90 0.72 6.47
C MET A 164 5.23 -0.63 6.32
N GLU A 165 5.74 -1.46 5.42
CA GLU A 165 5.29 -2.85 5.32
C GLU A 165 5.72 -3.66 6.56
N VAL A 166 4.78 -4.44 7.13
CA VAL A 166 5.03 -5.19 8.37
C VAL A 166 5.53 -6.62 8.09
N LYS A 167 5.15 -7.19 6.94
CA LYS A 167 5.50 -8.55 6.54
C LYS A 167 6.24 -8.51 5.20
N GLY A 168 7.54 -8.79 5.20
CA GLY A 168 8.33 -8.89 3.98
C GLY A 168 8.10 -10.19 3.20
N GLY A 169 8.68 -10.25 1.99
CA GLY A 169 8.82 -11.49 1.21
C GLY A 169 7.85 -11.65 0.04
N ASN A 170 6.85 -10.77 -0.08
CA ASN A 170 5.97 -10.73 -1.26
C ASN A 170 6.42 -9.63 -2.22
N TRP A 171 6.72 -10.02 -3.45
CA TRP A 171 6.95 -9.10 -4.55
C TRP A 171 5.70 -8.26 -4.80
N LYS A 172 5.89 -6.96 -5.02
CA LYS A 172 4.81 -6.01 -5.24
C LYS A 172 5.19 -4.94 -6.25
N SER A 173 4.19 -4.52 -7.00
CA SER A 173 4.32 -3.61 -8.14
C SER A 173 3.06 -2.78 -8.36
N GLY A 174 3.22 -1.63 -9.02
CA GLY A 174 2.14 -0.89 -9.68
C GLY A 174 1.43 0.13 -8.78
N LEU A 175 1.94 0.39 -7.58
CA LEU A 175 1.44 1.46 -6.71
C LEU A 175 1.97 2.81 -7.22
N ILE A 176 1.07 3.74 -7.55
CA ILE A 176 1.41 5.12 -7.91
C ILE A 176 1.00 6.03 -6.77
N ILE A 177 1.96 6.69 -6.14
CA ILE A 177 1.75 7.59 -5.01
C ILE A 177 1.75 9.03 -5.50
N GLN A 178 0.66 9.73 -5.22
CA GLN A 178 0.57 11.17 -5.43
C GLN A 178 1.27 11.94 -4.30
N GLY A 179 1.09 11.49 -3.05
CA GLY A 179 1.74 12.10 -1.88
C GLY A 179 0.95 11.89 -0.59
N ILE A 180 1.37 12.63 0.45
CA ILE A 180 0.68 12.69 1.75
C ILE A 180 -0.04 14.03 1.87
N GLU A 181 -1.34 13.99 2.14
CA GLU A 181 -2.18 15.17 2.40
C GLU A 181 -2.45 15.32 3.89
N ILE A 182 -2.24 16.53 4.42
CA ILE A 182 -2.52 16.87 5.81
C ILE A 182 -3.72 17.81 5.84
N ARG A 183 -4.83 17.35 6.45
CA ARG A 183 -6.12 18.04 6.38
C ARG A 183 -6.66 18.28 7.79
N PRO A 184 -7.22 19.47 8.09
CA PRO A 184 -7.88 19.70 9.37
C PRO A 184 -9.10 18.78 9.48
N LYS A 185 -9.27 18.18 10.66
CA LYS A 185 -10.38 17.28 11.00
C LYS A 185 -11.15 17.91 12.15
N ASN A 186 -12.46 18.07 11.97
CA ASN A 186 -13.29 18.57 13.06
C ASN A 186 -13.25 17.57 14.21
N CYS A 187 -13.07 18.06 15.43
CA CYS A 187 -13.26 17.25 16.63
C CYS A 187 -14.70 16.73 16.63
N LYS A 188 -14.88 15.41 16.75
CA LYS A 188 -16.19 14.80 17.03
C LYS A 188 -16.59 15.01 18.48
#